data_AF-A0A0K8SRV5-F1
#
_entry.id   AF-A0A0K8SRV5-F1
#
_cell.length_a   1.000
_cell.length_b   1.000
_cell.length_c   1.000
_cell.angle_alpha   90.00
_cell.angle_beta   90.00
_cell.angle_gamma   90.00
#
_symmetry.space_group_name_H-M   'P 1'
#
loop_
_entity.id
_entity.type
_entity.pdbx_description
1 polymer ?
#
loop_
_entity_poly.entity_id
_entity_poly.type
_entity_poly.pdbx_seq_one_letter_code
_entity_poly.pdbx_strand_id
1 'polypeptide(L)'
;LSREFARIKKLVEGATKSSDAWRTPTSPHVTAELNLGRPLLKSTLQVSDAVRDLEVLLDTLPCHKPDALEILIKLIRNYTETCGAAYRGIVHPGPEDKTLCSVSWLKDEDISRFLKSLPNWLNLQSQKPLQRLGRPLKREDTGEDESPEEIRQRNIKEAEILLGNLTEGGQHEIISDLQQLKSLGLLQESMEWFAWRMLQIANKSKRYSNDTNANLLSDYTKTLNDLSVEFEELANTCLLMLHLEVRVQCFHYLLPKNNNYGKTKMSSQDPDPRVLELSRVLISIDEALNSSLQTRKIKYIFEGLGYLISKILMSTIKQMNKVDDVLIHKMCRNIFTLQQTLTNITMARDLSLDHARNYFQLFFLSPEEIINEMFEKRPDYSKVEITAVFKLICHSRGQHEDVQKYIQRLSDVFGSVELTV
;
A
#
# COMPACT_ATOMS: atom_id res chain seq x y z
N LEU A 1 33.93 31.17 -2.05
CA LEU A 1 33.14 30.39 -3.04
C LEU A 1 33.62 28.95 -3.14
N SER A 2 34.73 28.65 -3.83
CA SER A 2 35.21 27.25 -4.00
C SER A 2 35.34 26.46 -2.67
N ARG A 3 35.95 27.06 -1.63
CA ARG A 3 36.05 26.44 -0.29
C ARG A 3 34.70 26.18 0.37
N GLU A 4 33.75 27.08 0.17
CA GLU A 4 32.41 26.99 0.78
C GLU A 4 31.58 25.91 0.10
N PHE A 5 31.65 25.82 -1.24
CA PHE A 5 31.02 24.75 -1.99
C PHE A 5 31.60 23.37 -1.66
N ALA A 6 32.92 23.27 -1.47
CA ALA A 6 33.55 22.04 -1.01
C ALA A 6 33.09 21.63 0.40
N ARG A 7 32.88 22.60 1.30
CA ARG A 7 32.32 22.35 2.64
C ARG A 7 30.90 21.79 2.55
N ILE A 8 30.03 22.42 1.76
CA ILE A 8 28.63 22.03 1.58
C ILE A 8 28.54 20.62 0.97
N LYS A 9 29.33 20.34 -0.06
CA LYS A 9 29.41 19.00 -0.67
C LYS A 9 29.79 17.92 0.35
N LYS A 10 30.81 18.19 1.19
CA LYS A 10 31.25 17.25 2.24
C LYS A 10 30.18 16.99 3.29
N LEU A 11 29.39 18.00 3.65
CA LEU A 11 28.26 17.84 4.58
C LEU A 11 27.18 16.91 4.00
N VAL A 12 26.80 17.11 2.74
CA VAL A 12 25.81 16.25 2.06
C VAL A 12 26.30 14.81 1.94
N GLU A 13 27.56 14.60 1.57
CA GLU A 13 28.14 13.26 1.50
C GLU A 13 28.16 12.58 2.87
N GLY A 14 28.50 13.31 3.93
CA GLY A 14 28.45 12.79 5.31
C GLY A 14 27.04 12.43 5.77
N ALA A 15 26.03 13.23 5.38
CA ALA A 15 24.63 13.01 5.73
C ALA A 15 24.00 11.80 5.03
N THR A 16 24.43 11.50 3.80
CA THR A 16 23.80 10.49 2.93
C THR A 16 24.49 9.13 2.93
N LYS A 17 25.80 9.10 3.26
CA LYS A 17 26.60 7.87 3.28
C LYS A 17 26.72 7.23 4.67
N SER A 18 26.11 7.82 5.71
CA SER A 18 26.12 7.20 7.04
C SER A 18 25.28 5.91 7.03
N SER A 19 25.67 4.93 7.84
CA SER A 19 24.98 3.63 7.92
C SER A 19 23.52 3.74 8.38
N ASP A 20 23.18 4.84 9.06
CA ASP A 20 21.86 5.14 9.62
C ASP A 20 21.10 6.22 8.83
N ALA A 21 21.67 6.75 7.73
CA ALA A 21 21.14 7.88 6.97
C ALA A 21 19.67 7.71 6.56
N TRP A 22 19.25 6.47 6.32
CA TRP A 22 17.93 6.11 5.80
C TRP A 22 17.00 5.50 6.85
N ARG A 23 17.40 5.57 8.13
CA ARG A 23 16.67 4.96 9.26
C ARG A 23 16.39 5.95 10.39
N THR A 24 17.22 6.98 10.52
CA THR A 24 17.17 7.91 11.66
C THR A 24 16.15 9.03 11.42
N PRO A 25 15.05 9.10 12.19
CA PRO A 25 14.09 10.20 12.11
C PRO A 25 14.61 11.47 12.78
N THR A 26 14.01 12.61 12.43
CA THR A 26 14.17 13.88 13.15
C THR A 26 13.61 13.76 14.57
N SER A 27 14.14 14.57 15.50
CA SER A 27 13.62 14.61 16.86
C SER A 27 12.20 15.20 16.91
N PRO A 28 11.40 14.90 17.96
CA PRO A 28 10.08 15.51 18.13
C PRO A 28 10.12 17.03 18.16
N HIS A 29 11.17 17.61 18.77
CA HIS A 29 11.40 19.06 18.81
C HIS A 29 11.50 19.66 17.41
N VAL A 30 12.39 19.10 16.57
CA VAL A 30 12.59 19.57 15.19
C VAL A 30 11.32 19.39 14.35
N THR A 31 10.59 18.29 14.58
CA THR A 31 9.32 18.02 13.88
C THR A 31 8.27 19.07 14.22
N ALA A 32 8.19 19.50 15.50
CA ALA A 32 7.31 20.57 15.95
C ALA A 32 7.74 21.95 15.43
N GLU A 33 9.03 22.27 15.44
CA GLU A 33 9.56 23.53 14.91
C GLU A 33 9.24 23.73 13.42
N LEU A 34 9.29 22.63 12.65
CA LEU A 34 8.95 22.63 11.23
C LEU A 34 7.44 22.54 10.95
N ASN A 35 6.59 22.50 11.99
CA ASN A 35 5.14 22.31 11.90
C ASN A 35 4.74 21.08 11.07
N LEU A 36 5.49 19.97 11.22
CA LEU A 36 5.24 18.74 10.47
C LEU A 36 4.37 17.79 11.29
N GLY A 37 3.44 17.10 10.61
CA GLY A 37 2.60 16.09 11.25
C GLY A 37 3.34 14.79 11.58
N ARG A 38 4.51 14.55 10.97
CA ARG A 38 5.34 13.35 11.10
C ARG A 38 6.83 13.68 10.92
N PRO A 39 7.73 12.90 11.53
CA PRO A 39 9.16 13.12 11.41
C PRO A 39 9.66 12.85 9.98
N LEU A 40 10.75 13.53 9.60
CA LEU A 40 11.48 13.27 8.36
C LEU A 40 12.75 12.48 8.66
N LEU A 41 13.45 12.04 7.63
CA LEU A 41 14.81 11.55 7.75
C LEU A 41 15.74 12.70 8.13
N LYS A 42 16.60 12.46 9.12
CA LYS A 42 17.63 13.42 9.54
C LYS A 42 18.55 13.81 8.38
N SER A 43 18.92 12.86 7.53
CA SER A 43 19.72 13.07 6.32
C SER A 43 19.06 14.07 5.36
N THR A 44 17.76 13.92 5.08
CA THR A 44 16.98 14.85 4.25
C THR A 44 17.02 16.28 4.78
N LEU A 45 16.88 16.45 6.10
CA LEU A 45 16.92 17.78 6.70
C LEU A 45 18.31 18.40 6.56
N GLN A 46 19.37 17.63 6.79
CA GLN A 46 20.76 18.09 6.61
C GLN A 46 21.05 18.51 5.15
N VAL A 47 20.52 17.78 4.17
CA VAL A 47 20.62 18.17 2.76
C VAL A 47 19.82 19.46 2.48
N SER A 48 18.64 19.61 3.08
CA SER A 48 17.84 20.84 2.97
C SER A 48 18.53 22.06 3.59
N ASP A 49 19.21 21.87 4.73
CA ASP A 49 20.03 22.91 5.36
C ASP A 49 21.21 23.31 4.45
N ALA A 50 21.88 22.33 3.84
CA ALA A 50 22.95 22.57 2.86
C ALA A 50 22.44 23.33 1.61
N VAL A 51 21.24 23.02 1.15
CA VAL A 51 20.56 23.76 0.07
C VAL A 51 20.25 25.20 0.51
N ARG A 52 19.78 25.41 1.74
CA ARG A 52 19.52 26.75 2.28
C ARG A 52 20.81 27.58 2.37
N ASP A 53 21.93 26.97 2.79
CA ASP A 53 23.24 27.65 2.79
C ASP A 53 23.61 28.14 1.37
N LEU A 54 23.34 27.33 0.33
CA LEU A 54 23.54 27.75 -1.07
C LEU A 54 22.60 28.88 -1.49
N GLU A 55 21.33 28.87 -1.07
CA GLU A 55 20.39 29.96 -1.32
C GLU A 55 20.86 31.29 -0.71
N VAL A 56 21.40 31.27 0.51
CA VAL A 56 21.97 32.46 1.15
C VAL A 56 23.20 32.97 0.39
N LEU A 57 24.03 32.06 -0.13
CA LEU A 57 25.18 32.43 -0.98
C LEU A 57 24.74 33.04 -2.32
N LEU A 58 23.65 32.54 -2.92
CA LEU A 58 23.05 33.11 -4.14
C LEU A 58 22.58 34.55 -3.93
N ASP A 59 21.98 34.82 -2.77
CA ASP A 59 21.50 36.16 -2.40
C ASP A 59 22.66 37.13 -2.10
N THR A 60 23.76 36.63 -1.53
CA THR A 60 24.90 37.47 -1.10
C THR A 60 25.97 37.68 -2.16
N LEU A 61 26.05 36.85 -3.21
CA LEU A 61 27.09 36.91 -4.25
C LEU A 61 26.51 36.94 -5.68
N PRO A 62 25.95 38.08 -6.14
CA PRO A 62 25.24 38.17 -7.41
C PRO A 62 26.08 37.82 -8.65
N CYS A 63 27.37 38.18 -8.65
CA CYS A 63 28.28 37.93 -9.77
C CYS A 63 28.61 36.44 -9.96
N HIS A 64 28.36 35.60 -8.95
CA HIS A 64 28.64 34.17 -8.96
C HIS A 64 27.36 33.31 -8.97
N LYS A 65 26.20 33.93 -9.27
CA LYS A 65 24.91 33.25 -9.39
C LYS A 65 24.94 32.04 -10.33
N PRO A 66 25.54 32.10 -11.54
CA PRO A 66 25.57 30.95 -12.45
C PRO A 66 26.28 29.73 -11.83
N ASP A 67 27.48 29.92 -11.28
CA ASP A 67 28.26 28.85 -10.65
C ASP A 67 27.53 28.24 -9.45
N ALA A 68 26.94 29.09 -8.61
CA ALA A 68 26.21 28.65 -7.42
C ALA A 68 24.93 27.88 -7.77
N LEU A 69 24.19 28.30 -8.81
CA LEU A 69 23.00 27.60 -9.31
C LEU A 69 23.37 26.25 -9.93
N GLU A 70 24.48 26.17 -10.67
CA GLU A 70 24.99 24.90 -11.21
C GLU A 70 25.33 23.91 -10.08
N ILE A 71 25.99 24.38 -9.03
CA ILE A 71 26.34 23.55 -7.86
C ILE A 71 25.07 23.10 -7.12
N LEU A 72 24.09 23.98 -6.96
CA LEU A 72 22.81 23.65 -6.35
C LEU A 72 22.09 22.53 -7.12
N ILE A 73 21.97 22.65 -8.45
CA ILE A 73 21.37 21.60 -9.28
C ILE A 73 22.14 20.28 -9.15
N LYS A 74 23.47 20.31 -9.24
CA LYS A 74 24.30 19.10 -9.13
C LYS A 74 24.11 18.41 -7.77
N LEU A 75 24.03 19.19 -6.69
CA LEU A 75 23.79 18.67 -5.35
C LEU A 75 22.43 17.99 -5.25
N ILE A 76 21.37 18.64 -5.75
CA ILE A 76 20.02 18.09 -5.71
C ILE A 76 19.91 16.82 -6.58
N ARG A 77 20.46 16.82 -7.80
CA ARG A 77 20.50 15.64 -8.68
C ARG A 77 21.19 14.45 -8.01
N ASN A 78 22.37 14.68 -7.44
CA ASN A 78 23.08 13.64 -6.71
C ASN A 78 22.26 13.13 -5.52
N TYR A 79 21.52 14.01 -4.85
CA TYR A 79 20.62 13.60 -3.78
C TYR A 79 19.47 12.73 -4.29
N THR A 80 18.85 13.08 -5.43
CA THR A 80 17.82 12.25 -6.07
C THR A 80 18.32 10.84 -6.37
N GLU A 81 19.51 10.72 -6.98
CA GLU A 81 20.15 9.42 -7.27
C GLU A 81 20.39 8.62 -5.98
N THR A 82 20.86 9.30 -4.94
CA THR A 82 21.12 8.71 -3.62
C THR A 82 19.83 8.19 -2.97
N CYS A 83 18.73 8.95 -3.02
CA CYS A 83 17.43 8.52 -2.52
C CYS A 83 16.89 7.31 -3.29
N GLY A 84 17.07 7.28 -4.62
CA GLY A 84 16.71 6.13 -5.44
C GLY A 84 17.53 4.88 -5.09
N ALA A 85 18.83 5.04 -4.82
CA ALA A 85 19.68 3.95 -4.34
C ALA A 85 19.28 3.46 -2.95
N ALA A 86 18.93 4.39 -2.04
CA ALA A 86 18.43 4.06 -0.71
C ALA A 86 17.13 3.25 -0.78
N TYR A 87 16.16 3.68 -1.60
CA TYR A 87 14.94 2.92 -1.85
C TYR A 87 15.25 1.49 -2.32
N ARG A 88 16.10 1.33 -3.35
CA ARG A 88 16.50 0.02 -3.86
C ARG A 88 17.15 -0.85 -2.77
N GLY A 89 18.02 -0.29 -1.95
CA GLY A 89 18.66 -1.01 -0.84
C GLY A 89 17.70 -1.40 0.28
N ILE A 90 16.63 -0.63 0.50
CA ILE A 90 15.58 -1.00 1.47
C ILE A 90 14.74 -2.16 0.95
N VAL A 91 14.33 -2.14 -0.33
CA VAL A 91 13.49 -3.20 -0.92
C VAL A 91 14.25 -4.43 -1.40
N HIS A 92 15.57 -4.34 -1.62
CA HIS A 92 16.43 -5.49 -1.99
C HIS A 92 17.69 -5.54 -1.11
N PRO A 93 17.57 -5.99 0.15
CA PRO A 93 18.72 -6.13 1.03
C PRO A 93 19.56 -7.39 0.74
N GLY A 94 19.02 -8.35 -0.03
CA GLY A 94 19.58 -9.69 -0.24
C GLY A 94 20.20 -9.91 -1.63
N PRO A 95 20.75 -11.11 -1.90
CA PRO A 95 21.31 -11.46 -3.22
C PRO A 95 20.25 -11.40 -4.33
N GLU A 96 20.69 -11.06 -5.56
CA GLU A 96 19.85 -10.71 -6.72
C GLU A 96 18.79 -11.75 -7.12
N ASP A 97 18.96 -13.01 -6.72
CA ASP A 97 18.11 -14.14 -7.15
C ASP A 97 16.72 -14.21 -6.49
N LYS A 98 16.43 -13.33 -5.53
CA LYS A 98 15.21 -13.35 -4.71
C LYS A 98 14.47 -12.02 -4.81
N THR A 99 13.66 -11.89 -5.87
CA THR A 99 12.84 -10.70 -6.11
C THR A 99 11.53 -10.78 -5.34
N LEU A 100 11.28 -9.78 -4.50
CA LEU A 100 10.01 -9.64 -3.79
C LEU A 100 8.83 -9.49 -4.75
N CYS A 101 7.71 -10.12 -4.43
CA CYS A 101 6.49 -10.06 -5.23
C CYS A 101 5.96 -8.62 -5.36
N SER A 102 5.99 -7.87 -4.27
CA SER A 102 5.61 -6.45 -4.21
C SER A 102 6.48 -5.57 -5.11
N VAL A 103 7.77 -5.88 -5.24
CA VAL A 103 8.65 -5.17 -6.18
C VAL A 103 8.27 -5.50 -7.63
N SER A 104 8.06 -6.78 -7.97
CA SER A 104 7.69 -7.16 -9.33
C SER A 104 6.39 -6.50 -9.76
N TRP A 105 5.39 -6.46 -8.88
CA TRP A 105 4.12 -5.81 -9.15
C TRP A 105 4.22 -4.30 -9.28
N LEU A 106 5.15 -3.67 -8.55
CA LEU A 106 5.37 -2.23 -8.68
C LEU A 106 6.11 -1.85 -9.96
N LYS A 107 6.96 -2.75 -10.49
CA LYS A 107 7.63 -2.59 -11.79
C LYS A 107 6.68 -2.77 -12.97
N ASP A 108 5.56 -3.46 -12.76
CA ASP A 108 4.49 -3.56 -13.74
C ASP A 108 3.78 -2.21 -13.87
N GLU A 109 3.98 -1.57 -15.03
CA GLU A 109 3.39 -0.26 -15.31
C GLU A 109 1.86 -0.29 -15.34
N ASP A 110 1.26 -1.41 -15.71
CA ASP A 110 -0.20 -1.54 -15.78
C ASP A 110 -0.79 -1.64 -14.37
N ILE A 111 -0.17 -2.41 -13.46
CA ILE A 111 -0.56 -2.44 -12.05
C ILE A 111 -0.37 -1.06 -11.42
N SER A 112 0.79 -0.42 -11.62
CA SER A 112 1.04 0.91 -11.05
C SER A 112 0.06 1.95 -11.60
N ARG A 113 -0.24 1.93 -12.91
CA ARG A 113 -1.19 2.85 -13.53
C ARG A 113 -2.61 2.59 -13.03
N PHE A 114 -3.00 1.33 -12.89
CA PHE A 114 -4.29 0.93 -12.32
C PHE A 114 -4.45 1.47 -10.90
N LEU A 115 -3.51 1.19 -9.99
CA LEU A 115 -3.60 1.65 -8.60
C LEU A 115 -3.64 3.17 -8.49
N LYS A 116 -2.87 3.88 -9.32
CA LYS A 116 -2.88 5.35 -9.37
C LYS A 116 -4.14 5.94 -10.00
N SER A 117 -4.91 5.16 -10.75
CA SER A 117 -6.19 5.57 -11.33
C SER A 117 -7.38 5.42 -10.38
N LEU A 118 -7.21 4.71 -9.27
CA LEU A 118 -8.29 4.46 -8.32
C LEU A 118 -8.69 5.73 -7.56
N PRO A 119 -10.00 5.94 -7.29
CA PRO A 119 -10.49 7.10 -6.54
C PRO A 119 -9.79 7.35 -5.20
N ASN A 120 -9.52 6.31 -4.42
CA ASN A 120 -8.84 6.44 -3.13
C ASN A 120 -7.41 6.99 -3.26
N TRP A 121 -6.67 6.64 -4.31
CA TRP A 121 -5.37 7.23 -4.61
C TRP A 121 -5.53 8.70 -5.02
N LEU A 122 -6.43 9.00 -5.96
CA LEU A 122 -6.68 10.36 -6.43
C LEU A 122 -7.08 11.30 -5.27
N ASN A 123 -7.97 10.83 -4.39
CA ASN A 123 -8.40 11.52 -3.19
C ASN A 123 -7.24 11.73 -2.19
N LEU A 124 -6.34 10.75 -2.04
CA LEU A 124 -5.16 10.91 -1.20
C LEU A 124 -4.20 11.98 -1.74
N GLN A 125 -4.01 12.00 -3.06
CA GLN A 125 -3.14 12.97 -3.74
C GLN A 125 -3.72 14.39 -3.66
N SER A 126 -5.04 14.57 -3.82
CA SER A 126 -5.69 15.89 -3.69
C SER A 126 -5.58 16.49 -2.29
N GLN A 127 -5.45 15.64 -1.27
CA GLN A 127 -5.39 16.07 0.13
C GLN A 127 -4.00 16.55 0.59
N LYS A 128 -2.96 16.55 -0.27
CA LYS A 128 -1.57 16.88 0.13
C LYS A 128 -1.47 18.24 0.87
N PRO A 129 -1.13 18.27 2.17
CA PRO A 129 -1.10 19.49 2.98
C PRO A 129 -0.07 20.50 2.47
N LEU A 130 1.10 20.02 2.07
CA LEU A 130 2.25 20.87 1.75
C LEU A 130 2.04 21.65 0.44
N GLN A 131 1.34 21.09 -0.54
CA GLN A 131 1.03 21.79 -1.79
C GLN A 131 -0.07 22.85 -1.62
N ARG A 132 -0.85 22.80 -0.53
CA ARG A 132 -1.83 23.84 -0.20
C ARG A 132 -1.16 24.98 0.57
N LEU A 133 -0.69 26.00 -0.17
CA LEU A 133 -0.28 27.28 0.42
C LEU A 133 -1.45 27.95 1.16
N GLY A 134 -1.67 27.60 2.43
CA GLY A 134 -2.58 28.29 3.35
C GLY A 134 -4.07 28.25 2.99
N ARG A 135 -4.49 27.41 2.03
CA ARG A 135 -5.92 27.24 1.71
C ARG A 135 -6.53 26.11 2.55
N PRO A 136 -7.60 26.36 3.31
CA PRO A 136 -8.31 25.32 4.04
C PRO A 136 -8.90 24.30 3.06
N LEU A 137 -8.94 23.03 3.48
CA LEU A 137 -9.64 21.94 2.78
C LEU A 137 -11.08 22.37 2.46
N LYS A 138 -11.40 22.54 1.17
CA LYS A 138 -12.79 22.69 0.75
C LYS A 138 -13.39 21.32 0.46
N ARG A 139 -14.71 21.20 0.58
CA ARG A 139 -15.47 20.01 0.14
C ARG A 139 -15.27 19.70 -1.35
N GLU A 140 -14.88 20.70 -2.14
CA GLU A 140 -14.53 20.56 -3.56
C GLU A 140 -13.15 19.92 -3.77
N ASP A 141 -12.26 19.92 -2.76
CA ASP A 141 -10.90 19.35 -2.84
C ASP A 141 -10.84 17.89 -2.36
N THR A 142 -11.81 17.48 -1.54
CA THR A 142 -12.10 16.08 -1.25
C THR A 142 -12.98 15.60 -2.40
N GLY A 143 -12.59 14.58 -3.16
CA GLY A 143 -13.49 14.02 -4.18
C GLY A 143 -14.84 13.64 -3.58
N GLU A 144 -15.85 13.44 -4.43
CA GLU A 144 -17.17 12.97 -3.99
C GLU A 144 -16.97 11.78 -3.04
N ASP A 145 -17.64 11.80 -1.88
CA ASP A 145 -17.57 10.72 -0.91
C ASP A 145 -18.03 9.43 -1.61
N GLU A 146 -17.08 8.52 -1.88
CA GLU A 146 -17.36 7.24 -2.53
C GLU A 146 -18.48 6.53 -1.78
N SER A 147 -19.53 6.15 -2.50
CA SER A 147 -20.60 5.34 -1.94
C SER A 147 -20.05 3.99 -1.47
N PRO A 148 -20.72 3.32 -0.49
CA PRO A 148 -20.30 1.99 -0.04
C PRO A 148 -20.18 0.96 -1.17
N GLU A 149 -20.99 1.12 -2.23
CA GLU A 149 -20.95 0.25 -3.39
C GLU A 149 -19.74 0.54 -4.29
N GLU A 150 -19.39 1.80 -4.53
CA GLU A 150 -18.18 2.16 -5.28
C GLU A 150 -16.91 1.67 -4.57
N ILE A 151 -16.85 1.80 -3.24
CA ILE A 151 -15.76 1.25 -2.42
C ILE A 151 -15.67 -0.27 -2.60
N ARG A 152 -16.82 -0.97 -2.57
CA ARG A 152 -16.88 -2.42 -2.79
C ARG A 152 -16.36 -2.78 -4.18
N GLN A 153 -16.85 -2.12 -5.23
CA GLN A 153 -16.43 -2.35 -6.61
C GLN A 153 -14.94 -2.07 -6.84
N ARG A 154 -14.40 -1.02 -6.21
CA ARG A 154 -12.97 -0.74 -6.24
C ARG A 154 -12.16 -1.87 -5.59
N ASN A 155 -12.55 -2.30 -4.39
CA ASN A 155 -11.87 -3.37 -3.68
C ASN A 155 -11.95 -4.72 -4.44
N ILE A 156 -13.07 -4.99 -5.12
CA ILE A 156 -13.24 -6.14 -6.04
C ILE A 156 -12.16 -6.08 -7.13
N LYS A 157 -12.12 -5.01 -7.92
CA LYS A 157 -11.19 -4.86 -9.05
C LYS A 157 -9.72 -5.00 -8.63
N GLU A 158 -9.37 -4.38 -7.51
CA GLU A 158 -8.03 -4.44 -6.98
C GLU A 158 -7.63 -5.85 -6.56
N ALA A 159 -8.50 -6.55 -5.81
CA ALA A 159 -8.23 -7.92 -5.38
C ALA A 159 -8.14 -8.90 -6.56
N GLU A 160 -8.97 -8.72 -7.60
CA GLU A 160 -8.95 -9.55 -8.80
C GLU A 160 -7.65 -9.41 -9.59
N ILE A 161 -7.17 -8.17 -9.80
CA ILE A 161 -5.90 -7.91 -10.49
C ILE A 161 -4.73 -8.53 -9.72
N LEU A 162 -4.67 -8.34 -8.40
CA LEU A 162 -3.57 -8.85 -7.60
C LEU A 162 -3.59 -10.38 -7.50
N LEU A 163 -4.79 -10.99 -7.36
CA LEU A 163 -4.92 -12.44 -7.32
C LEU A 163 -4.59 -13.08 -8.67
N GLY A 164 -4.95 -12.44 -9.79
CA GLY A 164 -4.58 -12.88 -11.14
C GLY A 164 -3.07 -12.90 -11.34
N ASN A 165 -2.39 -11.80 -11.01
CA ASN A 165 -0.93 -11.68 -11.14
C ASN A 165 -0.15 -12.60 -10.20
N LEU A 166 -0.75 -13.01 -9.08
CA LEU A 166 -0.13 -13.95 -8.16
C LEU A 166 0.04 -15.36 -8.77
N THR A 167 -0.80 -15.74 -9.73
CA THR A 167 -0.73 -17.08 -10.36
C THR A 167 0.42 -17.21 -11.36
N GLU A 168 0.97 -16.09 -11.81
CA GLU A 168 2.08 -16.02 -12.77
C GLU A 168 3.45 -15.87 -12.08
N GLY A 169 3.48 -15.39 -10.83
CA GLY A 169 4.69 -15.19 -10.03
C GLY A 169 4.99 -16.32 -9.05
N GLY A 170 6.16 -16.95 -9.17
CA GLY A 170 6.69 -17.88 -8.18
C GLY A 170 6.93 -17.25 -6.79
N GLN A 171 7.15 -18.10 -5.78
CA GLN A 171 7.38 -17.85 -4.33
C GLN A 171 6.99 -16.46 -3.77
N HIS A 172 6.02 -16.44 -2.84
CA HIS A 172 5.55 -15.25 -2.11
C HIS A 172 6.60 -14.68 -1.14
N GLU A 173 7.70 -14.12 -1.63
CA GLU A 173 8.68 -13.45 -0.80
C GLU A 173 8.15 -12.09 -0.31
N ILE A 174 8.43 -11.80 0.95
CA ILE A 174 7.93 -10.65 1.71
C ILE A 174 9.07 -9.90 2.38
N ILE A 175 8.84 -8.63 2.68
CA ILE A 175 9.67 -7.84 3.59
C ILE A 175 9.30 -8.22 5.02
N SER A 176 10.09 -9.09 5.65
CA SER A 176 9.86 -9.51 7.04
C SER A 176 10.40 -8.52 8.08
N ASP A 177 11.35 -7.65 7.72
CA ASP A 177 11.94 -6.68 8.64
C ASP A 177 11.06 -5.41 8.75
N LEU A 178 10.43 -5.24 9.91
CA LEU A 178 9.61 -4.07 10.24
C LEU A 178 10.40 -2.76 10.14
N GLN A 179 11.71 -2.79 10.40
CA GLN A 179 12.56 -1.60 10.29
C GLN A 179 12.69 -1.16 8.83
N GLN A 180 12.64 -2.07 7.85
CA GLN A 180 12.63 -1.71 6.43
C GLN A 180 11.32 -1.01 6.05
N LEU A 181 10.17 -1.53 6.50
CA LEU A 181 8.86 -0.91 6.26
C LEU A 181 8.78 0.49 6.88
N LYS A 182 9.27 0.63 8.12
CA LYS A 182 9.39 1.95 8.78
C LYS A 182 10.30 2.90 8.01
N SER A 183 11.43 2.40 7.50
CA SER A 183 12.38 3.20 6.71
C SER A 183 11.76 3.66 5.38
N LEU A 184 10.95 2.81 4.72
CA LEU A 184 10.14 3.21 3.55
C LEU A 184 9.14 4.31 3.91
N GLY A 185 8.47 4.20 5.06
CA GLY A 185 7.56 5.23 5.56
C GLY A 185 8.26 6.58 5.80
N LEU A 186 9.44 6.57 6.42
CA LEU A 186 10.26 7.78 6.62
C LEU A 186 10.76 8.36 5.29
N LEU A 187 11.20 7.51 4.36
CA LEU A 187 11.62 7.94 3.03
C LEU A 187 10.45 8.59 2.28
N GLN A 188 9.25 8.01 2.37
CA GLN A 188 8.03 8.57 1.77
C GLN A 188 7.74 10.00 2.27
N GLU A 189 7.64 10.23 3.59
CA GLU A 189 7.37 11.59 4.13
C GLU A 189 8.49 12.56 3.76
N SER A 190 9.74 12.09 3.79
CA SER A 190 10.91 12.89 3.47
C SER A 190 10.93 13.36 2.02
N MET A 191 10.65 12.47 1.07
CA MET A 191 10.67 12.79 -0.35
C MET A 191 9.47 13.67 -0.74
N GLU A 192 8.29 13.42 -0.16
CA GLU A 192 7.12 14.30 -0.35
C GLU A 192 7.40 15.72 0.16
N TRP A 193 8.02 15.84 1.33
CA TRP A 193 8.41 17.14 1.87
C TRP A 193 9.52 17.82 1.05
N PHE A 194 10.52 17.05 0.61
CA PHE A 194 11.63 17.60 -0.16
C PHE A 194 11.19 18.05 -1.56
N ALA A 195 10.25 17.33 -2.20
CA ALA A 195 9.59 17.77 -3.43
C ALA A 195 8.95 19.16 -3.25
N TRP A 196 8.14 19.33 -2.21
CA TRP A 196 7.56 20.63 -1.88
C TRP A 196 8.64 21.70 -1.66
N ARG A 197 9.73 21.36 -0.96
CA ARG A 197 10.85 22.29 -0.73
C ARG A 197 11.47 22.74 -2.06
N MET A 198 11.63 21.85 -3.05
CA MET A 198 12.13 22.20 -4.38
C MET A 198 11.19 23.17 -5.11
N LEU A 199 9.88 22.96 -5.03
CA LEU A 199 8.89 23.91 -5.59
C LEU A 199 8.99 25.30 -4.95
N GLN A 200 9.24 25.38 -3.64
CA GLN A 200 9.44 26.68 -2.96
C GLN A 200 10.68 27.41 -3.50
N ILE A 201 11.79 26.69 -3.71
CA ILE A 201 13.01 27.26 -4.27
C ILE A 201 12.77 27.73 -5.72
N ALA A 202 12.11 26.92 -6.54
CA ALA A 202 11.74 27.27 -7.91
C ALA A 202 10.84 28.52 -7.96
N ASN A 203 9.88 28.65 -7.05
CA ASN A 203 8.99 29.82 -6.98
C ASN A 203 9.69 31.07 -6.44
N LYS A 204 10.63 30.94 -5.50
CA LYS A 204 11.48 32.04 -5.05
C LYS A 204 12.35 32.55 -6.21
N SER A 205 12.92 31.62 -6.99
CA SER A 205 13.72 31.90 -8.19
C SER A 205 12.97 32.79 -9.19
N LYS A 206 11.69 32.50 -9.49
CA LYS A 206 10.86 33.33 -10.40
C LYS A 206 10.74 34.80 -10.00
N ARG A 207 10.82 35.12 -8.70
CA ARG A 207 10.70 36.52 -8.21
C ARG A 207 11.93 37.38 -8.53
N TYR A 208 13.07 36.77 -8.89
CA TYR A 208 14.28 37.48 -9.30
C TYR A 208 14.31 37.80 -10.81
N SER A 209 13.26 37.50 -11.57
CA SER A 209 13.22 37.57 -13.03
C SER A 209 13.04 38.99 -13.63
N ASN A 210 13.52 40.04 -12.97
CA ASN A 210 13.60 41.39 -13.54
C ASN A 210 14.98 41.71 -14.15
N ASP A 211 15.90 40.73 -14.17
CA ASP A 211 17.32 40.92 -14.46
C ASP A 211 17.77 40.30 -15.81
N THR A 212 18.94 40.74 -16.29
CA THR A 212 19.62 40.37 -17.56
C THR A 212 19.87 38.84 -17.75
N ASN A 213 19.57 38.02 -16.75
CA ASN A 213 19.78 36.56 -16.71
C ASN A 213 18.46 35.74 -16.78
N ALA A 214 17.38 36.32 -17.31
CA ALA A 214 16.05 35.70 -17.33
C ALA A 214 16.02 34.29 -17.95
N ASN A 215 16.73 34.05 -19.06
CA ASN A 215 16.77 32.74 -19.73
C ASN A 215 17.44 31.67 -18.85
N LEU A 216 18.59 32.01 -18.26
CA LEU A 216 19.33 31.12 -17.37
C LEU A 216 18.45 30.72 -16.16
N LEU A 217 17.82 31.70 -15.52
CA LEU A 217 16.95 31.49 -14.35
C LEU A 217 15.70 30.66 -14.69
N SER A 218 15.17 30.81 -15.90
CA SER A 218 14.07 30.00 -16.43
C SER A 218 14.47 28.52 -16.54
N ASP A 219 15.64 28.22 -17.11
CA ASP A 219 16.15 26.85 -17.24
C ASP A 219 16.39 26.18 -15.87
N TYR A 220 16.93 26.93 -14.91
CA TYR A 220 17.08 26.47 -13.52
C TYR A 220 15.74 26.17 -12.87
N THR A 221 14.77 27.07 -13.03
CA THR A 221 13.43 26.91 -12.48
C THR A 221 12.73 25.69 -13.06
N LYS A 222 12.86 25.47 -14.37
CA LYS A 222 12.35 24.28 -15.04
C LYS A 222 12.99 23.01 -14.45
N THR A 223 14.32 22.99 -14.36
CA THR A 223 15.05 21.82 -13.81
C THR A 223 14.67 21.53 -12.35
N LEU A 224 14.44 22.55 -11.53
CA LEU A 224 13.98 22.37 -10.14
C LEU A 224 12.56 21.81 -10.07
N ASN A 225 11.67 22.21 -10.99
CA ASN A 225 10.33 21.61 -11.07
C ASN A 225 10.42 20.14 -11.51
N ASP A 226 11.26 19.81 -12.49
CA ASP A 226 11.48 18.44 -12.94
C ASP A 226 12.00 17.56 -11.77
N LEU A 227 13.01 18.06 -11.03
CA LEU A 227 13.52 17.37 -9.84
C LEU A 227 12.48 17.24 -8.73
N SER A 228 11.61 18.23 -8.55
CA SER A 228 10.48 18.11 -7.62
C SER A 228 9.56 16.95 -8.00
N VAL A 229 9.24 16.80 -9.29
CA VAL A 229 8.39 15.72 -9.78
C VAL A 229 9.07 14.37 -9.54
N GLU A 230 10.38 14.26 -9.73
CA GLU A 230 11.13 13.03 -9.44
C GLU A 230 11.07 12.64 -7.95
N PHE A 231 11.21 13.60 -7.02
CA PHE A 231 11.05 13.33 -5.59
C PHE A 231 9.62 12.93 -5.22
N GLU A 232 8.62 13.58 -5.82
CA GLU A 232 7.22 13.25 -5.61
C GLU A 232 6.89 11.84 -6.13
N GLU A 233 7.44 11.46 -7.29
CA GLU A 233 7.27 10.13 -7.84
C GLU A 233 7.94 9.06 -6.97
N LEU A 234 9.15 9.32 -6.46
CA LEU A 234 9.81 8.41 -5.49
C LEU A 234 8.99 8.26 -4.20
N ALA A 235 8.38 9.34 -3.70
CA ALA A 235 7.47 9.27 -2.57
C ALA A 235 6.24 8.39 -2.89
N ASN A 236 5.65 8.56 -4.07
CA ASN A 236 4.54 7.73 -4.52
C ASN A 236 4.94 6.25 -4.65
N THR A 237 6.13 5.96 -5.19
CA THR A 237 6.69 4.60 -5.27
C THR A 237 6.80 3.97 -3.88
N CYS A 238 7.32 4.70 -2.88
CA CYS A 238 7.44 4.18 -1.50
C CYS A 238 6.06 3.84 -0.90
N LEU A 239 5.05 4.68 -1.15
CA LEU A 239 3.70 4.45 -0.63
C LEU A 239 3.02 3.25 -1.30
N LEU A 240 3.10 3.14 -2.63
CA LEU A 240 2.57 1.99 -3.37
C LEU A 240 3.28 0.70 -2.96
N MET A 241 4.60 0.75 -2.74
CA MET A 241 5.37 -0.39 -2.25
C MET A 241 4.82 -0.91 -0.91
N LEU A 242 4.56 -0.02 0.05
CA LEU A 242 3.97 -0.40 1.35
C LEU A 242 2.56 -0.98 1.20
N HIS A 243 1.73 -0.35 0.37
CA HIS A 243 0.37 -0.80 0.08
C HIS A 243 0.37 -2.22 -0.52
N LEU A 244 1.20 -2.47 -1.53
CA LEU A 244 1.37 -3.79 -2.14
C LEU A 244 1.96 -4.81 -1.16
N GLU A 245 2.99 -4.44 -0.41
CA GLU A 245 3.63 -5.33 0.55
C GLU A 245 2.64 -5.89 1.57
N VAL A 246 1.76 -5.05 2.15
CA VAL A 246 0.71 -5.51 3.09
C VAL A 246 -0.24 -6.55 2.47
N ARG A 247 -0.52 -6.45 1.17
CA ARG A 247 -1.32 -7.45 0.42
C ARG A 247 -0.54 -8.74 0.20
N VAL A 248 0.73 -8.64 -0.15
CA VAL A 248 1.64 -9.79 -0.27
C VAL A 248 1.78 -10.53 1.06
N GLN A 249 1.80 -9.83 2.21
CA GLN A 249 1.74 -10.47 3.53
C GLN A 249 0.48 -11.33 3.68
N CYS A 250 -0.69 -10.83 3.28
CA CYS A 250 -1.94 -11.59 3.31
C CYS A 250 -1.86 -12.85 2.44
N PHE A 251 -1.36 -12.75 1.21
CA PHE A 251 -1.12 -13.91 0.35
C PHE A 251 -0.12 -14.89 0.98
N HIS A 252 1.00 -14.39 1.50
CA HIS A 252 2.07 -15.18 2.08
C HIS A 252 1.59 -16.03 3.25
N TYR A 253 0.71 -15.52 4.11
CA TYR A 253 0.24 -16.22 5.30
C TYR A 253 -1.04 -17.03 5.08
N LEU A 254 -1.97 -16.55 4.26
CA LEU A 254 -3.28 -17.19 4.08
C LEU A 254 -3.29 -18.23 2.96
N LEU A 255 -2.43 -18.10 1.96
CA LEU A 255 -2.37 -19.11 0.91
C LEU A 255 -1.62 -20.37 1.38
N PRO A 256 -2.12 -21.56 1.02
CA PRO A 256 -1.43 -22.82 1.22
C PRO A 256 -0.01 -22.80 0.66
N LYS A 257 0.96 -23.16 1.48
CA LYS A 257 2.28 -23.59 1.00
C LYS A 257 2.25 -25.11 0.96
N ASN A 258 2.29 -25.70 -0.24
CA ASN A 258 2.28 -27.15 -0.52
C ASN A 258 1.53 -28.04 0.51
N ASN A 259 0.27 -28.34 0.21
CA ASN A 259 -0.49 -29.54 0.61
C ASN A 259 -0.68 -29.88 2.11
N ASN A 260 -0.39 -28.97 3.04
CA ASN A 260 -0.45 -29.28 4.49
C ASN A 260 -1.81 -29.01 5.18
N TYR A 261 -2.87 -28.65 4.46
CA TYR A 261 -4.20 -28.40 5.06
C TYR A 261 -4.79 -29.62 5.80
N GLY A 262 -4.22 -30.83 5.64
CA GLY A 262 -4.74 -32.07 6.22
C GLY A 262 -3.87 -32.82 7.24
N LYS A 263 -2.70 -32.30 7.65
CA LYS A 263 -1.75 -33.08 8.50
C LYS A 263 -1.57 -32.62 9.94
N THR A 264 -2.02 -31.42 10.31
CA THR A 264 -1.99 -31.01 11.71
C THR A 264 -3.18 -31.65 12.41
N LYS A 265 -2.97 -32.42 13.48
CA LYS A 265 -4.06 -32.86 14.36
C LYS A 265 -4.74 -31.60 14.92
N MET A 266 -5.84 -31.20 14.28
CA MET A 266 -6.54 -29.95 14.58
C MET A 266 -7.31 -30.14 15.88
N SER A 267 -6.82 -29.53 16.96
CA SER A 267 -7.69 -29.15 18.06
C SER A 267 -8.69 -28.13 17.50
N SER A 268 -9.99 -28.35 17.73
CA SER A 268 -11.04 -27.45 17.25
C SER A 268 -11.02 -26.08 17.92
N GLN A 269 -10.20 -25.89 18.97
CA GLN A 269 -10.29 -24.75 19.86
C GLN A 269 -9.50 -23.49 19.45
N ASP A 270 -8.51 -23.60 18.56
CA ASP A 270 -7.63 -22.47 18.24
C ASP A 270 -7.66 -22.06 16.76
N PRO A 271 -7.53 -20.75 16.45
CA PRO A 271 -7.30 -20.28 15.08
C PRO A 271 -6.02 -20.88 14.48
N ASP A 272 -5.92 -20.86 13.16
CA ASP A 272 -4.72 -21.31 12.48
C ASP A 272 -3.48 -20.50 12.92
N PRO A 273 -2.35 -21.16 13.27
CA PRO A 273 -1.13 -20.45 13.67
C PRO A 273 -0.66 -19.42 12.64
N ARG A 274 -0.86 -19.66 11.33
CA ARG A 274 -0.49 -18.69 10.29
C ARG A 274 -1.41 -17.47 10.27
N VAL A 275 -2.67 -17.66 10.64
CA VAL A 275 -3.64 -16.55 10.80
C VAL A 275 -3.28 -15.71 12.03
N LEU A 276 -2.91 -16.35 13.14
CA LEU A 276 -2.41 -15.66 14.32
C LEU A 276 -1.13 -14.87 14.02
N GLU A 277 -0.22 -15.47 13.25
CA GLU A 277 1.01 -14.79 12.86
C GLU A 277 0.74 -13.60 11.94
N LEU A 278 -0.12 -13.74 10.92
CA LEU A 278 -0.54 -12.61 10.10
C LEU A 278 -1.15 -11.49 10.95
N SER A 279 -2.01 -11.83 11.91
CA SER A 279 -2.59 -10.85 12.82
C SER A 279 -1.53 -10.04 13.56
N ARG A 280 -0.51 -10.71 14.15
CA ARG A 280 0.61 -10.04 14.80
C ARG A 280 1.39 -9.15 13.83
N VAL A 281 1.72 -9.67 12.65
CA VAL A 281 2.46 -8.92 11.62
C VAL A 281 1.72 -7.65 11.21
N LEU A 282 0.41 -7.72 10.95
CA LEU A 282 -0.38 -6.54 10.57
C LEU A 282 -0.41 -5.49 11.68
N ILE A 283 -0.54 -5.90 12.94
CA ILE A 283 -0.48 -4.99 14.10
C ILE A 283 0.90 -4.32 14.18
N SER A 284 1.98 -5.10 14.07
CA SER A 284 3.34 -4.55 14.14
C SER A 284 3.67 -3.62 12.96
N ILE A 285 3.13 -3.89 11.77
CA ILE A 285 3.23 -2.98 10.63
C ILE A 285 2.49 -1.67 10.94
N ASP A 286 1.25 -1.74 11.42
CA ASP A 286 0.48 -0.54 11.78
C ASP A 286 1.21 0.32 12.83
N GLU A 287 1.72 -0.28 13.90
CA GLU A 287 2.50 0.43 14.93
C GLU A 287 3.77 1.08 14.35
N ALA A 288 4.52 0.34 13.53
CA ALA A 288 5.74 0.85 12.90
C ALA A 288 5.44 2.04 11.98
N LEU A 289 4.41 1.93 11.14
CA LEU A 289 4.02 2.97 10.20
C LEU A 289 3.41 4.19 10.90
N ASN A 290 2.65 4.03 11.98
CA ASN A 290 2.11 5.15 12.77
C ASN A 290 3.21 6.08 13.31
N SER A 291 4.39 5.52 13.58
CA SER A 291 5.56 6.29 14.03
C SER A 291 6.25 7.11 12.92
N SER A 292 5.95 6.85 11.65
CA SER A 292 6.66 7.44 10.50
C SER A 292 5.77 8.08 9.42
N LEU A 293 4.50 7.68 9.28
CA LEU A 293 3.61 8.09 8.19
C LEU A 293 2.35 8.81 8.70
N GLN A 294 1.83 9.71 7.88
CA GLN A 294 0.55 10.37 8.15
C GLN A 294 -0.61 9.36 8.15
N THR A 295 -1.57 9.54 9.07
CA THR A 295 -2.71 8.62 9.25
C THR A 295 -3.50 8.35 7.97
N ARG A 296 -3.69 9.36 7.10
CA ARG A 296 -4.37 9.18 5.80
C ARG A 296 -3.64 8.21 4.84
N LYS A 297 -2.31 8.18 4.88
CA LYS A 297 -1.48 7.27 4.08
C LYS A 297 -1.54 5.85 4.65
N ILE A 298 -1.57 5.72 5.98
CA ILE A 298 -1.78 4.44 6.67
C ILE A 298 -3.16 3.87 6.34
N LYS A 299 -4.20 4.71 6.35
CA LYS A 299 -5.55 4.32 5.92
C LYS A 299 -5.53 3.76 4.50
N TYR A 300 -4.87 4.43 3.55
CA TYR A 300 -4.72 3.93 2.18
C TYR A 300 -3.97 2.59 2.09
N ILE A 301 -2.96 2.35 2.93
CA ILE A 301 -2.21 1.09 2.95
C ILE A 301 -3.11 -0.08 3.37
N PHE A 302 -3.95 0.10 4.41
CA PHE A 302 -4.82 -0.94 4.96
C PHE A 302 -6.22 -1.01 4.33
N GLU A 303 -6.59 -0.03 3.52
CA GLU A 303 -7.88 -0.03 2.82
C GLU A 303 -8.00 -1.22 1.86
N GLY A 304 -9.21 -1.79 1.77
CA GLY A 304 -9.51 -2.94 0.91
C GLY A 304 -9.00 -4.28 1.44
N LEU A 305 -8.22 -4.31 2.52
CA LEU A 305 -7.56 -5.51 3.01
C LEU A 305 -8.54 -6.60 3.47
N GLY A 306 -9.66 -6.24 4.12
CA GLY A 306 -10.62 -7.25 4.56
C GLY A 306 -11.41 -7.86 3.40
N TYR A 307 -11.67 -7.13 2.32
CA TYR A 307 -12.18 -7.73 1.08
C TYR A 307 -11.19 -8.72 0.47
N LEU A 308 -9.90 -8.33 0.38
CA LEU A 308 -8.86 -9.21 -0.14
C LEU A 308 -8.73 -10.49 0.70
N ILE A 309 -8.66 -10.37 2.02
CA ILE A 309 -8.62 -11.52 2.95
C ILE A 309 -9.85 -12.41 2.77
N SER A 310 -11.03 -11.81 2.63
CA SER A 310 -12.29 -12.54 2.39
C SER A 310 -12.19 -13.39 1.13
N LYS A 311 -11.74 -12.81 0.02
CA LYS A 311 -11.57 -13.56 -1.24
C LYS A 311 -10.49 -14.63 -1.16
N ILE A 312 -9.36 -14.37 -0.50
CA ILE A 312 -8.33 -15.38 -0.29
C ILE A 312 -8.91 -16.56 0.49
N LEU A 313 -9.57 -16.32 1.62
CA LEU A 313 -10.14 -17.37 2.47
C LEU A 313 -11.23 -18.16 1.73
N MET A 314 -12.16 -17.49 1.06
CA MET A 314 -13.22 -18.15 0.28
C MET A 314 -12.64 -19.02 -0.85
N SER A 315 -11.53 -18.61 -1.45
CA SER A 315 -10.87 -19.39 -2.52
C SER A 315 -10.26 -20.71 -2.02
N THR A 316 -9.93 -20.83 -0.73
CA THR A 316 -9.28 -22.02 -0.16
C THR A 316 -10.15 -23.28 -0.24
N ILE A 317 -11.47 -23.14 -0.35
CA ILE A 317 -12.42 -24.25 -0.52
C ILE A 317 -12.09 -25.14 -1.72
N LYS A 318 -11.53 -24.56 -2.80
CA LYS A 318 -11.12 -25.33 -4.00
C LYS A 318 -10.03 -26.37 -3.71
N GLN A 319 -9.32 -26.22 -2.59
CA GLN A 319 -8.22 -27.09 -2.19
C GLN A 319 -8.58 -28.02 -1.02
N MET A 320 -9.80 -27.91 -0.50
CA MET A 320 -10.29 -28.77 0.57
C MET A 320 -10.78 -30.10 -0.02
N ASN A 321 -10.30 -31.21 0.54
CA ASN A 321 -10.75 -32.54 0.12
C ASN A 321 -12.06 -32.96 0.80
N LYS A 322 -12.23 -32.62 2.08
CA LYS A 322 -13.42 -32.95 2.85
C LYS A 322 -13.73 -31.82 3.81
N VAL A 323 -15.01 -31.59 4.05
CA VAL A 323 -15.51 -30.65 5.05
C VAL A 323 -16.14 -31.41 6.20
N ASP A 324 -15.81 -30.98 7.41
CA ASP A 324 -16.47 -31.33 8.65
C ASP A 324 -16.77 -30.06 9.47
N ASP A 325 -17.65 -30.19 10.47
CA ASP A 325 -18.07 -29.07 11.31
C ASP A 325 -16.89 -28.40 12.03
N VAL A 326 -15.87 -29.20 12.39
CA VAL A 326 -14.65 -28.72 13.05
C VAL A 326 -13.88 -27.77 12.14
N LEU A 327 -13.70 -28.12 10.86
CA LEU A 327 -13.03 -27.28 9.86
C LEU A 327 -13.80 -25.98 9.66
N ILE A 328 -15.13 -26.03 9.53
CA ILE A 328 -15.95 -24.83 9.35
C ILE A 328 -15.87 -23.90 10.56
N HIS A 329 -15.96 -24.44 11.79
CA HIS A 329 -15.75 -23.66 13.00
C HIS A 329 -14.36 -23.03 13.05
N LYS A 330 -13.31 -23.74 12.64
CA LYS A 330 -11.94 -23.19 12.55
C LYS A 330 -11.86 -22.05 11.52
N MET A 331 -12.47 -22.19 10.35
CA MET A 331 -12.50 -21.12 9.33
C MET A 331 -13.25 -19.88 9.85
N CYS A 332 -14.38 -20.06 10.53
CA CYS A 332 -15.10 -18.95 11.16
C CYS A 332 -14.26 -18.22 12.20
N ARG A 333 -13.43 -18.95 12.97
CA ARG A 333 -12.51 -18.38 13.96
C ARG A 333 -11.35 -17.64 13.31
N ASN A 334 -10.78 -18.19 12.25
CA ASN A 334 -9.76 -17.51 11.45
C ASN A 334 -10.27 -16.14 10.95
N ILE A 335 -11.48 -16.12 10.40
CA ILE A 335 -12.14 -14.91 9.92
C ILE A 335 -12.35 -13.93 11.07
N PHE A 336 -12.89 -14.40 12.20
CA PHE A 336 -13.12 -13.56 13.37
C PHE A 336 -11.84 -12.91 13.91
N THR A 337 -10.74 -13.66 14.01
CA THR A 337 -9.44 -13.13 14.44
C THR A 337 -8.93 -12.02 13.51
N LEU A 338 -9.01 -12.24 12.19
CA LEU A 338 -8.60 -11.23 11.20
C LEU A 338 -9.53 -10.02 11.20
N GLN A 339 -10.83 -10.23 11.38
CA GLN A 339 -11.81 -9.15 11.49
C GLN A 339 -11.56 -8.28 12.71
N GLN A 340 -11.26 -8.86 13.88
CA GLN A 340 -10.87 -8.11 15.07
C GLN A 340 -9.59 -7.30 14.83
N THR A 341 -8.60 -7.93 14.19
CA THR A 341 -7.32 -7.27 13.86
C THR A 341 -7.55 -6.04 12.98
N LEU A 342 -8.27 -6.20 11.87
CA LEU A 342 -8.53 -5.10 10.94
C LEU A 342 -9.46 -4.04 11.51
N THR A 343 -10.43 -4.42 12.34
CA THR A 343 -11.30 -3.45 13.01
C THR A 343 -10.48 -2.56 13.95
N ASN A 344 -9.51 -3.13 14.66
CA ASN A 344 -8.62 -2.37 15.54
C ASN A 344 -7.66 -1.46 14.76
N ILE A 345 -7.17 -1.87 13.58
CA ILE A 345 -6.26 -1.04 12.77
C ILE A 345 -7.03 0.09 12.07
N THR A 346 -8.16 -0.24 11.44
CA THR A 346 -8.90 0.69 10.58
C THR A 346 -9.94 1.52 11.34
N MET A 347 -10.27 1.14 12.58
CA MET A 347 -11.39 1.68 13.35
C MET A 347 -12.73 1.58 12.63
N ALA A 348 -12.87 0.63 11.71
CA ALA A 348 -14.06 0.40 10.91
C ALA A 348 -14.42 -1.09 10.87
N ARG A 349 -15.72 -1.39 10.87
CA ARG A 349 -16.21 -2.76 10.68
C ARG A 349 -16.10 -3.15 9.21
N ASP A 350 -15.50 -4.29 8.94
CA ASP A 350 -15.40 -4.84 7.58
C ASP A 350 -16.57 -5.79 7.27
N LEU A 351 -17.47 -5.36 6.38
CA LEU A 351 -18.63 -6.15 5.94
C LEU A 351 -18.23 -7.32 5.02
N SER A 352 -17.06 -7.26 4.39
CA SER A 352 -16.58 -8.32 3.50
C SER A 352 -16.22 -9.58 4.30
N LEU A 353 -15.64 -9.40 5.49
CA LEU A 353 -15.32 -10.52 6.38
C LEU A 353 -16.57 -11.14 6.99
N ASP A 354 -17.62 -10.35 7.26
CA ASP A 354 -18.94 -10.88 7.60
C ASP A 354 -19.49 -11.74 6.46
N HIS A 355 -19.38 -11.26 5.22
CA HIS A 355 -19.77 -12.00 4.03
C HIS A 355 -18.99 -13.32 3.87
N ALA A 356 -17.67 -13.32 4.06
CA ALA A 356 -16.87 -14.56 4.06
C ALA A 356 -17.28 -15.52 5.18
N ARG A 357 -17.58 -15.01 6.39
CA ARG A 357 -18.05 -15.86 7.50
C ARG A 357 -19.38 -16.52 7.15
N ASN A 358 -20.33 -15.77 6.62
CA ASN A 358 -21.62 -16.29 6.18
C ASN A 358 -21.45 -17.36 5.09
N TYR A 359 -20.49 -17.18 4.18
CA TYR A 359 -20.17 -18.16 3.14
C TYR A 359 -19.74 -19.51 3.74
N PHE A 360 -18.90 -19.52 4.76
CA PHE A 360 -18.52 -20.77 5.45
C PHE A 360 -19.68 -21.37 6.26
N GLN A 361 -20.60 -20.54 6.77
CA GLN A 361 -21.77 -21.04 7.48
C GLN A 361 -22.76 -21.78 6.58
N LEU A 362 -22.73 -21.55 5.26
CA LEU A 362 -23.53 -22.32 4.30
C LEU A 362 -23.27 -23.84 4.39
N PHE A 363 -22.07 -24.26 4.82
CA PHE A 363 -21.73 -25.68 4.95
C PHE A 363 -22.50 -26.40 6.06
N PHE A 364 -23.13 -25.67 6.99
CA PHE A 364 -24.03 -26.25 7.99
C PHE A 364 -25.43 -26.55 7.43
N LEU A 365 -25.75 -26.00 6.25
CA LEU A 365 -27.05 -26.18 5.61
C LEU A 365 -27.05 -27.39 4.68
N SER A 366 -28.25 -27.86 4.34
CA SER A 366 -28.48 -28.76 3.22
C SER A 366 -28.45 -28.00 1.89
N PRO A 367 -28.14 -28.67 0.76
CA PRO A 367 -28.19 -28.03 -0.56
C PRO A 367 -29.53 -27.36 -0.88
N GLU A 368 -30.64 -27.94 -0.41
CA GLU A 368 -31.99 -27.37 -0.57
C GLU A 368 -32.16 -26.06 0.18
N GLU A 369 -31.71 -26.00 1.44
CA GLU A 369 -31.75 -24.79 2.26
C GLU A 369 -30.89 -23.68 1.67
N ILE A 370 -29.72 -24.02 1.11
CA ILE A 370 -28.85 -23.05 0.42
C ILE A 370 -29.57 -22.50 -0.82
N ILE A 371 -30.21 -23.33 -1.64
CA ILE A 371 -30.98 -22.87 -2.82
C ILE A 371 -32.09 -21.90 -2.38
N ASN A 372 -32.82 -22.23 -1.32
CA ASN A 372 -33.86 -21.35 -0.78
C ASN A 372 -33.26 -20.03 -0.28
N GLU A 373 -32.12 -20.06 0.40
CA GLU A 373 -31.44 -18.85 0.86
C GLU A 373 -30.98 -17.96 -0.31
N MET A 374 -30.48 -18.56 -1.40
CA MET A 374 -30.11 -17.80 -2.60
C MET A 374 -31.33 -17.12 -3.24
N PHE A 375 -32.47 -17.80 -3.25
CA PHE A 375 -33.71 -17.27 -3.80
C PHE A 375 -34.31 -16.15 -2.94
N GLU A 376 -34.38 -16.35 -1.62
CA GLU A 376 -35.03 -15.44 -0.69
C GLU A 376 -34.18 -14.22 -0.34
N LYS A 377 -32.91 -14.43 0.03
CA LYS A 377 -32.04 -13.36 0.56
C LYS A 377 -31.18 -12.70 -0.50
N ARG A 378 -31.03 -13.33 -1.68
CA ARG A 378 -30.19 -12.87 -2.80
C ARG A 378 -28.82 -12.33 -2.36
N PRO A 379 -28.01 -13.11 -1.62
CA PRO A 379 -26.70 -12.67 -1.21
C PRO A 379 -25.74 -12.56 -2.42
N ASP A 380 -24.76 -11.68 -2.33
CA ASP A 380 -23.75 -11.41 -3.39
C ASP A 380 -22.71 -12.53 -3.54
N TYR A 381 -23.15 -13.78 -3.76
CA TYR A 381 -22.28 -14.89 -4.12
C TYR A 381 -22.36 -15.17 -5.60
N SER A 382 -21.22 -15.41 -6.24
CA SER A 382 -21.20 -15.88 -7.62
C SER A 382 -21.70 -17.32 -7.71
N LYS A 383 -22.29 -17.67 -8.86
CA LYS A 383 -22.66 -19.05 -9.17
C LYS A 383 -21.48 -20.02 -9.03
N VAL A 384 -20.27 -19.58 -9.35
CA VAL A 384 -19.04 -20.37 -9.23
C VAL A 384 -18.70 -20.68 -7.77
N GLU A 385 -18.86 -19.70 -6.87
CA GLU A 385 -18.64 -19.88 -5.43
C GLU A 385 -19.65 -20.89 -4.86
N ILE A 386 -20.95 -20.73 -5.11
CA ILE A 386 -21.97 -21.67 -4.60
C ILE A 386 -21.83 -23.06 -5.22
N THR A 387 -21.45 -23.15 -6.49
CA THR A 387 -21.13 -24.44 -7.13
C THR A 387 -19.98 -25.16 -6.42
N ALA A 388 -18.95 -24.43 -5.98
CA ALA A 388 -17.85 -25.01 -5.22
C ALA A 388 -18.32 -25.56 -3.86
N VAL A 389 -19.22 -24.83 -3.18
CA VAL A 389 -19.86 -25.29 -1.93
C VAL A 389 -20.61 -26.60 -2.15
N PHE A 390 -21.48 -26.69 -3.15
CA PHE A 390 -22.25 -27.91 -3.43
C PHE A 390 -21.37 -29.11 -3.75
N LYS A 391 -20.35 -28.93 -4.60
CA LYS A 391 -19.40 -29.99 -4.94
C LYS A 391 -18.73 -30.56 -3.69
N LEU A 392 -18.31 -29.69 -2.78
CA LEU A 392 -17.59 -30.08 -1.57
C LEU A 392 -18.52 -30.71 -0.51
N ILE A 393 -19.74 -30.19 -0.34
CA ILE A 393 -20.76 -30.80 0.54
C ILE A 393 -21.08 -32.23 0.06
N CYS A 394 -21.42 -32.37 -1.22
CA CYS A 394 -21.82 -33.66 -1.78
C CYS A 394 -20.67 -34.67 -1.75
N HIS A 395 -19.44 -34.23 -2.07
CA HIS A 395 -18.26 -35.10 -1.96
C HIS A 395 -18.02 -35.55 -0.51
N SER A 396 -18.15 -34.65 0.46
CA SER A 396 -17.95 -34.97 1.88
C SER A 396 -19.00 -35.93 2.44
N ARG A 397 -20.21 -35.90 1.87
CA ARG A 397 -21.36 -36.76 2.22
C ARG A 397 -21.49 -38.02 1.35
N GLY A 398 -20.66 -38.18 0.32
CA GLY A 398 -20.73 -39.30 -0.63
C GLY A 398 -21.91 -39.24 -1.62
N GLN A 399 -22.57 -38.08 -1.77
CA GLN A 399 -23.78 -37.88 -2.61
C GLN A 399 -23.42 -37.32 -3.99
N HIS A 400 -22.57 -38.01 -4.73
CA HIS A 400 -22.04 -37.49 -6.00
C HIS A 400 -23.07 -37.34 -7.13
N GLU A 401 -24.13 -38.16 -7.12
CA GLU A 401 -25.15 -38.19 -8.16
C GLU A 401 -26.07 -36.95 -8.13
N ASP A 402 -26.27 -36.36 -6.94
CA ASP A 402 -27.18 -35.23 -6.75
C ASP A 402 -26.54 -33.86 -7.09
N VAL A 403 -25.22 -33.79 -7.26
CA VAL A 403 -24.49 -32.52 -7.49
C VAL A 403 -25.02 -31.79 -8.73
N GLN A 404 -25.22 -32.51 -9.84
CA GLN A 404 -25.68 -31.92 -11.09
C GLN A 404 -27.10 -31.39 -10.98
N LYS A 405 -27.97 -32.09 -10.23
CA LYS A 405 -29.34 -31.65 -9.94
C LYS A 405 -29.35 -30.32 -9.18
N TYR A 406 -28.49 -30.17 -8.16
CA TYR A 406 -28.39 -28.92 -7.40
C TYR A 406 -27.79 -27.78 -8.22
N ILE A 407 -26.79 -28.04 -9.05
CA ILE A 407 -26.20 -27.03 -9.96
C ILE A 407 -27.22 -26.56 -11.00
N GLN A 408 -28.05 -27.45 -11.53
CA GLN A 408 -29.11 -27.07 -12.47
C GLN A 408 -30.13 -26.16 -11.80
N ARG A 409 -30.64 -26.54 -10.63
CA ARG A 409 -31.60 -25.71 -9.88
C ARG A 409 -31.03 -24.36 -9.47
N LEU A 410 -29.75 -24.31 -9.09
CA LEU A 410 -29.04 -23.06 -8.86
C LEU A 410 -29.02 -22.20 -10.13
N SER A 411 -28.80 -22.80 -11.29
CA SER A 411 -28.83 -22.09 -12.58
C SER A 411 -30.20 -21.47 -12.84
N ASP A 412 -31.28 -22.17 -12.52
CA ASP A 412 -32.65 -21.66 -12.69
C ASP A 412 -32.94 -20.50 -11.73
N VAL A 413 -32.46 -20.56 -10.48
CA VAL A 413 -32.57 -19.45 -9.52
C VAL A 413 -31.78 -18.23 -10.01
N PHE A 414 -30.54 -18.39 -10.45
CA PHE A 414 -29.75 -17.26 -10.95
C PHE A 414 -30.31 -16.70 -12.28
N GLY A 415 -30.80 -17.56 -13.18
CA GLY A 415 -31.40 -17.12 -14.45
C GLY A 415 -32.74 -16.42 -14.29
N SER A 416 -33.55 -16.80 -13.30
CA SER A 416 -34.78 -16.06 -12.95
C SER A 416 -34.50 -14.72 -12.27
N VAL A 417 -33.37 -14.60 -11.56
CA VAL A 417 -32.89 -13.34 -10.99
C VAL A 417 -32.41 -12.37 -12.08
N GLU A 418 -31.69 -12.84 -13.10
CA GLU A 418 -31.27 -12.00 -14.25
C GLU A 418 -32.44 -11.48 -15.10
N LEU A 419 -33.59 -12.16 -15.10
CA LEU A 419 -34.80 -11.74 -15.82
C LEU A 419 -35.69 -10.76 -15.02
N THR A 420 -35.40 -10.53 -13.73
CA THR A 420 -36.19 -9.66 -12.83
C THR A 420 -35.49 -8.37 -12.42
N VAL A 421 -34.29 -8.12 -12.95
CA VAL A 421 -33.54 -6.85 -12.88
C VAL A 421 -33.55 -6.22 -14.27
#